data_AF-A0A321LW71-F1
#
_entry.id   AF-A0A321LW71-F1
#
_cell.length_a   1.000
_cell.length_b   1.000
_cell.length_c   1.000
_cell.angle_alpha   90.00
_cell.angle_beta   90.00
_cell.angle_gamma   90.00
#
_symmetry.space_group_name_H-M   'P 1'
#
loop_
_entity.id
_entity.type
_entity.pdbx_description
1 polymer ?
#
loop_
_entity_poly.entity_id
_entity_poly.type
_entity_poly.pdbx_seq_one_letter_code
_entity_poly.pdbx_strand_id
1 'polypeptide(L)'
;MSLKVLLPQLWIAGMVLQALLAIVLLAKKTWKNFPVFTIYSIFGLMMGLSLYSLRFSKLAYNQVYWFTEVLGLLLGFGIFYEIFRTLLNSYPALRTLARSIFQWSALGLMLLGCIVFYSQSSGDHNPLMSTMLVVEEATRTIEVGLLVFLFLFASAFGLHWRQYLFGVALGFGIFISVELVAVSMRLHFGHTAEVAVNFARIIAFNLSLLTWLGYLLIPESTARNTDLPKLAQLEQWNHALTELIHQ
;
A
#
# COMPACT_ATOMS: atom_id res chain seq x y z
N MET A 1 -17.78 -24.42 -14.55
CA MET A 1 -18.02 -23.03 -15.02
C MET A 1 -16.67 -22.47 -15.44
N SER A 2 -16.51 -22.06 -16.71
CA SER A 2 -15.21 -21.63 -17.24
C SER A 2 -14.69 -20.41 -16.47
N LEU A 3 -13.45 -20.45 -15.99
CA LEU A 3 -12.75 -19.35 -15.32
C LEU A 3 -12.91 -18.02 -16.11
N LYS A 4 -12.95 -18.08 -17.44
CA LYS A 4 -13.12 -16.91 -18.30
C LYS A 4 -14.43 -16.14 -18.09
N VAL A 5 -15.48 -16.78 -17.59
CA VAL A 5 -16.80 -16.16 -17.33
C VAL A 5 -16.81 -15.37 -16.02
N LEU A 6 -15.95 -15.72 -15.05
CA LEU A 6 -15.90 -15.08 -13.74
C LEU A 6 -15.04 -13.80 -13.72
N LEU A 7 -14.09 -13.68 -14.66
CA LEU A 7 -13.18 -12.53 -14.74
C LEU A 7 -13.89 -11.16 -14.83
N PRO A 8 -14.91 -10.96 -15.69
CA PRO A 8 -15.59 -9.67 -15.78
C PRO A 8 -16.37 -9.34 -14.51
N GLN A 9 -16.97 -10.35 -13.87
CA GLN A 9 -17.77 -10.17 -12.65
C GLN A 9 -16.89 -9.76 -11.47
N LEU A 10 -15.72 -10.41 -11.31
CA LEU A 10 -14.73 -10.05 -10.30
C LEU A 10 -14.14 -8.66 -10.53
N TRP A 11 -13.98 -8.26 -11.80
CA TRP A 11 -13.46 -6.94 -12.11
C TRP A 11 -14.46 -5.83 -11.78
N ILE A 12 -15.74 -6.02 -12.11
CA ILE A 12 -16.82 -5.09 -11.73
C ILE A 12 -16.95 -5.01 -10.20
N ALA A 13 -16.88 -6.15 -9.51
CA ALA A 13 -16.89 -6.18 -8.04
C ALA A 13 -15.71 -5.37 -7.45
N GLY A 14 -14.51 -5.52 -8.01
CA GLY A 14 -13.34 -4.73 -7.63
C GLY A 14 -13.53 -3.23 -7.83
N MET A 15 -14.14 -2.80 -8.95
CA MET A 15 -14.45 -1.39 -9.19
C MET A 15 -15.45 -0.82 -8.19
N VAL A 16 -16.50 -1.59 -7.86
CA VAL A 16 -17.49 -1.19 -6.84
C VAL A 16 -16.83 -1.05 -5.48
N LEU A 17 -15.96 -2.01 -5.09
CA LEU A 17 -15.21 -1.95 -3.84
C LEU A 17 -14.24 -0.76 -3.81
N GLN A 18 -13.53 -0.48 -4.91
CA GLN A 18 -12.68 0.72 -5.02
C GLN A 18 -13.48 2.02 -4.92
N ALA A 19 -14.67 2.08 -5.53
CA ALA A 19 -15.54 3.25 -5.43
C ALA A 19 -16.00 3.48 -3.99
N LEU A 20 -16.43 2.42 -3.32
CA LEU A 20 -16.81 2.47 -1.92
C LEU A 20 -15.61 2.91 -1.05
N LEU A 21 -14.42 2.37 -1.29
CA LEU A 21 -13.20 2.75 -0.59
C LEU A 21 -12.88 4.24 -0.79
N ALA A 22 -12.91 4.72 -2.04
CA ALA A 22 -12.66 6.13 -2.34
C ALA A 22 -13.67 7.05 -1.64
N ILE A 23 -14.97 6.69 -1.63
CA ILE A 23 -16.01 7.44 -0.91
C ILE A 23 -15.71 7.47 0.59
N VAL A 24 -15.37 6.33 1.19
CA VAL A 24 -15.05 6.24 2.63
C VAL A 24 -13.81 7.07 2.97
N LEU A 25 -12.76 7.02 2.15
CA LEU A 25 -11.55 7.82 2.34
C LEU A 25 -11.83 9.32 2.29
N LEU A 26 -12.65 9.75 1.33
CA LEU A 26 -13.04 11.15 1.20
C LEU A 26 -13.93 11.59 2.38
N ALA A 27 -14.89 10.77 2.78
CA ALA A 27 -15.79 11.05 3.91
C ALA A 27 -15.02 11.16 5.23
N LYS A 28 -14.05 10.27 5.46
CA LYS A 28 -13.19 10.27 6.66
C LYS A 28 -12.01 11.25 6.58
N LYS A 29 -11.86 11.99 5.47
CA LYS A 29 -10.78 12.96 5.23
C LYS A 29 -9.38 12.37 5.49
N THR A 30 -9.17 11.11 5.11
CA THR A 30 -7.92 10.37 5.37
C THR A 30 -6.72 11.04 4.73
N TRP A 31 -6.90 11.85 3.68
CA TRP A 31 -5.85 12.60 3.02
C TRP A 31 -5.02 13.52 3.94
N LYS A 32 -5.54 13.88 5.13
CA LYS A 32 -4.77 14.68 6.11
C LYS A 32 -3.69 13.87 6.82
N ASN A 33 -3.95 12.59 7.05
CA ASN A 33 -3.06 11.69 7.79
C ASN A 33 -2.30 10.74 6.85
N PHE A 34 -2.94 10.33 5.76
CA PHE A 34 -2.45 9.39 4.76
C PHE A 34 -2.77 9.89 3.32
N PRO A 35 -2.16 11.01 2.89
CA PRO A 35 -2.34 11.54 1.54
C PRO A 35 -1.96 10.53 0.44
N VAL A 36 -0.86 9.80 0.55
CA VAL A 36 -0.36 8.96 -0.56
C VAL A 36 -1.30 7.78 -0.80
N PHE A 37 -1.74 7.11 0.27
CA PHE A 37 -2.75 6.05 0.16
C PHE A 37 -4.07 6.53 -0.44
N THR A 38 -4.48 7.75 -0.08
CA THR A 38 -5.71 8.34 -0.63
C THR A 38 -5.56 8.63 -2.13
N ILE A 39 -4.42 9.19 -2.54
CA ILE A 39 -4.08 9.43 -3.95
C ILE A 39 -4.05 8.11 -4.73
N TYR A 40 -3.38 7.09 -4.20
CA TYR A 40 -3.32 5.76 -4.81
C TYR A 40 -4.70 5.13 -5.01
N SER A 41 -5.58 5.23 -4.02
CA SER A 41 -6.93 4.67 -4.11
C SER A 41 -7.78 5.36 -5.17
N ILE A 42 -7.74 6.70 -5.22
CA ILE A 42 -8.46 7.49 -6.23
C ILE A 42 -7.87 7.24 -7.62
N PHE A 43 -6.54 7.24 -7.74
CA PHE A 43 -5.83 6.93 -8.97
C PHE A 43 -6.20 5.54 -9.50
N GLY A 44 -6.19 4.53 -8.63
CA GLY A 44 -6.57 3.16 -9.01
C GLY A 44 -8.00 3.07 -9.55
N LEU A 45 -8.95 3.81 -8.97
CA LEU A 45 -10.32 3.88 -9.48
C LEU A 45 -10.38 4.53 -10.86
N MET A 46 -9.71 5.68 -11.04
CA MET A 46 -9.69 6.41 -12.31
C MET A 46 -9.06 5.58 -13.44
N MET A 47 -7.95 4.90 -13.15
CA MET A 47 -7.28 4.04 -14.12
C MET A 47 -8.10 2.79 -14.42
N GLY A 48 -8.75 2.19 -13.42
CA GLY A 48 -9.67 1.07 -13.62
C GLY A 48 -10.79 1.42 -14.61
N LEU A 49 -11.46 2.56 -14.40
CA LEU A 49 -12.51 3.07 -15.31
C LEU A 49 -11.97 3.36 -16.72
N SER A 50 -10.77 3.93 -16.81
CA SER A 50 -10.11 4.24 -18.08
C SER A 50 -9.79 2.97 -18.87
N LEU A 51 -9.21 1.95 -18.21
CA LEU A 51 -8.89 0.65 -18.82
C LEU A 51 -10.15 -0.09 -19.27
N TYR A 52 -11.23 -0.03 -18.48
CA TYR A 52 -12.52 -0.61 -18.87
C TYR A 52 -13.09 0.05 -20.13
N SER A 53 -13.05 1.38 -20.19
CA SER A 53 -13.56 2.16 -21.32
C SER A 53 -12.75 1.92 -22.60
N LEU A 54 -11.43 1.77 -22.46
CA LEU A 54 -10.50 1.61 -23.58
C LEU A 54 -10.26 0.16 -24.00
N ARG A 55 -10.99 -0.82 -23.43
CA ARG A 55 -10.78 -2.26 -23.68
C ARG A 55 -10.83 -2.69 -25.14
N PHE A 56 -11.48 -1.89 -26.01
CA PHE A 56 -11.59 -2.18 -27.44
C PHE A 56 -10.45 -1.57 -28.29
N SER A 57 -9.67 -0.62 -27.75
CA SER A 57 -8.55 0.02 -28.43
C SER A 57 -7.23 -0.51 -27.89
N LYS A 58 -6.59 -1.44 -28.62
CA LYS A 58 -5.35 -2.09 -28.18
C LYS A 58 -4.23 -1.11 -27.85
N LEU A 59 -4.02 -0.09 -28.69
CA LEU A 59 -2.92 0.87 -28.53
C LEU A 59 -3.15 1.78 -27.32
N ALA A 60 -4.36 2.36 -27.20
CA ALA A 60 -4.71 3.21 -26.06
C ALA A 60 -4.74 2.42 -24.75
N TYR A 61 -5.29 1.19 -24.77
CA TYR A 61 -5.28 0.30 -23.61
C TYR A 61 -3.85 0.02 -23.15
N ASN A 62 -2.96 -0.34 -24.07
CA ASN A 62 -1.57 -0.66 -23.74
C ASN A 62 -0.86 0.56 -23.12
N GLN A 63 -1.03 1.75 -23.69
CA GLN A 63 -0.41 2.97 -23.16
C GLN A 63 -0.91 3.31 -21.75
N VAL A 64 -2.23 3.27 -21.53
CA VAL A 64 -2.84 3.54 -20.22
C VAL A 64 -2.44 2.46 -19.21
N TYR A 65 -2.34 1.21 -19.64
CA TYR A 65 -1.90 0.10 -18.80
C TYR A 65 -0.47 0.31 -18.29
N TRP A 66 0.50 0.57 -19.18
CA TRP A 66 1.88 0.84 -18.78
C TRP A 66 2.00 2.06 -17.87
N PHE A 67 1.26 3.13 -18.16
CA PHE A 67 1.20 4.30 -17.30
C PHE A 67 0.63 3.98 -15.92
N THR A 68 -0.40 3.15 -15.84
CA THR A 68 -1.00 2.68 -14.58
C THR A 68 0.01 1.91 -13.76
N GLU A 69 0.75 1.00 -14.38
CA GLU A 69 1.73 0.15 -13.70
C GLU A 69 2.89 1.00 -13.13
N VAL A 70 3.45 1.93 -13.90
CA VAL A 70 4.54 2.82 -13.43
C VAL A 70 4.08 3.67 -12.25
N LEU A 71 2.95 4.37 -12.38
CA LEU A 71 2.46 5.22 -11.30
C LEU A 71 1.96 4.40 -10.11
N GLY A 72 1.37 3.23 -10.34
CA GLY A 72 0.94 2.30 -9.30
C GLY A 72 2.11 1.81 -8.46
N LEU A 73 3.25 1.52 -9.09
CA LEU A 73 4.48 1.15 -8.41
C LEU A 73 5.06 2.31 -7.59
N LEU A 74 5.15 3.51 -8.16
CA LEU A 74 5.65 4.70 -7.46
C LEU A 74 4.79 5.07 -6.25
N LEU A 75 3.47 5.06 -6.43
CA LEU A 75 2.52 5.33 -5.36
C LEU A 75 2.53 4.22 -4.31
N GLY A 76 2.63 2.95 -4.73
CA GLY A 76 2.81 1.80 -3.84
C GLY A 76 4.02 1.99 -2.91
N PHE A 77 5.18 2.26 -3.49
CA PHE A 77 6.42 2.53 -2.73
C PHE A 77 6.26 3.73 -1.80
N GLY A 78 5.58 4.78 -2.26
CA GLY A 78 5.25 5.96 -1.46
C GLY A 78 4.36 5.64 -0.24
N ILE A 79 3.44 4.68 -0.37
CA ILE A 79 2.59 4.22 0.74
C ILE A 79 3.42 3.49 1.78
N PHE A 80 4.38 2.65 1.38
CA PHE A 80 5.31 2.04 2.33
C PHE A 80 6.08 3.11 3.11
N TYR A 81 6.60 4.13 2.42
CA TYR A 81 7.25 5.25 3.10
C TYR A 81 6.31 5.97 4.08
N GLU A 82 5.05 6.20 3.68
CA GLU A 82 4.01 6.80 4.50
C GLU A 82 3.69 5.97 5.75
N ILE A 83 3.57 4.63 5.61
CA ILE A 83 3.36 3.68 6.71
C ILE A 83 4.52 3.75 7.70
N PHE A 84 5.76 3.61 7.22
CA PHE A 84 6.96 3.66 8.06
C PHE A 84 7.08 4.98 8.80
N ARG A 85 6.91 6.10 8.09
CA ARG A 85 6.97 7.44 8.67
C ARG A 85 5.94 7.63 9.78
N THR A 86 4.74 7.10 9.58
CA THR A 86 3.63 7.24 10.54
C THR A 86 3.82 6.33 11.75
N LEU A 87 4.24 5.08 11.56
CA LEU A 87 4.51 4.15 12.66
C LEU A 87 5.67 4.64 13.53
N LEU A 88 6.74 5.14 12.91
CA LEU A 88 7.94 5.60 13.59
C LEU A 88 7.86 7.07 14.01
N ASN A 89 6.68 7.70 13.99
CA ASN A 89 6.55 9.12 14.30
C ASN A 89 7.02 9.45 15.72
N SER A 90 6.84 8.53 16.68
CA SER A 90 7.32 8.68 18.06
C SER A 90 8.84 8.48 18.22
N TYR A 91 9.54 7.99 17.19
CA TYR A 91 10.96 7.62 17.23
C TYR A 91 11.75 8.35 16.13
N PRO A 92 12.22 9.59 16.39
CA PRO A 92 12.81 10.45 15.34
C PRO A 92 14.09 9.87 14.71
N ALA A 93 14.92 9.16 15.49
CA ALA A 93 16.12 8.50 14.97
C ALA A 93 15.77 7.42 13.93
N LEU A 94 14.83 6.53 14.27
CA LEU A 94 14.35 5.47 13.38
C LEU A 94 13.62 6.02 12.15
N ARG A 95 12.85 7.10 12.30
CA ARG A 95 12.21 7.78 11.18
C ARG A 95 13.24 8.35 10.19
N THR A 96 14.37 8.84 10.69
CA THR A 96 15.47 9.35 9.85
C THR A 96 16.15 8.20 9.12
N LEU A 97 16.41 7.08 9.80
CA LEU A 97 16.92 5.87 9.17
C LEU A 97 15.97 5.33 8.09
N ALA A 98 14.67 5.24 8.37
CA ALA A 98 13.67 4.84 7.39
C ALA A 98 13.75 5.76 6.16
N ARG A 99 13.74 7.08 6.35
CA ARG A 99 13.90 8.04 5.24
C ARG A 99 15.15 7.76 4.41
N SER A 100 16.29 7.55 5.06
CA SER A 100 17.54 7.22 4.35
C SER A 100 17.42 5.92 3.56
N ILE A 101 16.86 4.85 4.16
CA ILE A 101 16.64 3.57 3.48
C ILE A 101 15.76 3.78 2.24
N PHE A 102 14.62 4.45 2.36
CA PHE A 102 13.74 4.71 1.21
C PHE A 102 14.42 5.56 0.12
N GLN A 103 15.23 6.55 0.49
CA GLN A 103 15.99 7.37 -0.47
C GLN A 103 17.05 6.55 -1.22
N TRP A 104 17.83 5.75 -0.50
CA TRP A 104 18.88 4.92 -1.10
C TRP A 104 18.28 3.75 -1.90
N SER A 105 17.16 3.16 -1.46
CA SER A 105 16.41 2.18 -2.24
C SER A 105 15.87 2.79 -3.52
N ALA A 106 15.28 3.98 -3.48
CA ALA A 106 14.79 4.66 -4.68
C ALA A 106 15.93 4.99 -5.67
N LEU A 107 17.06 5.47 -5.15
CA LEU A 107 18.26 5.75 -5.96
C LEU A 107 18.83 4.45 -6.57
N GLY A 108 18.91 3.38 -5.78
CA GLY A 108 19.36 2.07 -6.24
C GLY A 108 18.46 1.48 -7.32
N LEU A 109 17.14 1.56 -7.15
CA LEU A 109 16.16 1.12 -8.15
C LEU A 109 16.25 1.93 -9.44
N MET A 110 16.46 3.25 -9.34
CA MET A 110 16.66 4.12 -10.50
C MET A 110 17.95 3.75 -11.26
N LEU A 111 19.07 3.56 -10.54
CA LEU A 111 20.33 3.13 -11.15
C LEU A 111 20.21 1.75 -11.81
N LEU A 112 19.57 0.79 -11.13
CA LEU A 112 19.30 -0.53 -11.66
C LEU A 112 18.48 -0.44 -12.95
N GLY A 113 17.42 0.38 -12.97
CA GLY A 113 16.63 0.64 -14.17
C GLY A 113 17.48 1.18 -15.33
N CYS A 114 18.36 2.17 -15.07
CA CYS A 114 19.26 2.72 -16.08
C CYS A 114 20.25 1.68 -16.63
N ILE A 115 20.85 0.87 -15.76
CA ILE A 115 21.83 -0.17 -16.13
C ILE A 115 21.15 -1.24 -16.99
N VAL A 116 20.00 -1.74 -16.54
CA VAL A 116 19.22 -2.75 -17.26
C VAL A 116 18.79 -2.21 -18.62
N PHE A 117 18.25 -0.98 -18.67
CA PHE A 117 17.85 -0.33 -19.92
C PHE A 117 19.02 -0.21 -20.90
N TYR A 118 20.17 0.29 -20.44
CA TYR A 118 21.35 0.42 -21.28
C TYR A 118 21.84 -0.94 -21.80
N SER A 119 21.88 -1.97 -20.94
CA SER A 119 22.31 -3.31 -21.34
C SER A 119 21.40 -3.97 -22.38
N GLN A 120 20.10 -3.66 -22.35
CA GLN A 120 19.09 -4.27 -23.21
C GLN A 120 18.77 -3.43 -24.45
N SER A 121 19.27 -2.20 -24.53
CA SER A 121 19.02 -1.28 -25.66
C SER A 121 19.58 -1.77 -27.00
N SER A 122 20.43 -2.79 -26.99
CA SER A 122 21.09 -3.36 -28.18
C SER A 122 20.33 -4.53 -28.82
N GLY A 123 19.22 -5.01 -28.21
CA GLY A 123 18.47 -6.19 -28.67
C GLY A 123 17.18 -5.87 -29.43
N ASP A 124 16.67 -6.86 -30.18
CA ASP A 124 15.42 -6.79 -30.99
C ASP A 124 14.11 -6.76 -30.18
N HIS A 125 14.17 -6.81 -28.85
CA HIS A 125 13.00 -6.82 -27.95
C HIS A 125 12.77 -5.44 -27.34
N ASN A 126 11.52 -5.11 -26.99
CA ASN A 126 11.16 -3.83 -26.37
C ASN A 126 11.89 -3.64 -25.02
N PRO A 127 12.97 -2.85 -24.95
CA PRO A 127 13.86 -2.80 -23.79
C PRO A 127 13.18 -2.15 -22.58
N LEU A 128 12.15 -1.32 -22.81
CA LEU A 128 11.39 -0.68 -21.74
C LEU A 128 10.58 -1.69 -20.93
N MET A 129 9.95 -2.65 -21.61
CA MET A 129 9.09 -3.65 -20.97
C MET A 129 9.90 -4.60 -20.08
N SER A 130 11.03 -5.08 -20.58
CA SER A 130 11.92 -5.95 -19.81
C SER A 130 12.61 -5.21 -18.66
N THR A 131 13.05 -3.96 -18.87
CA THR A 131 13.58 -3.11 -17.78
C THR A 131 12.54 -2.92 -16.69
N MET A 132 11.29 -2.64 -17.06
CA MET A 132 10.23 -2.39 -16.10
C MET A 132 9.91 -3.62 -15.26
N LEU A 133 9.87 -4.82 -15.85
CA LEU A 133 9.65 -6.06 -15.10
C LEU A 133 10.73 -6.31 -14.05
N VAL A 134 12.00 -6.05 -14.38
CA VAL A 134 13.13 -6.23 -13.44
C VAL A 134 13.08 -5.19 -12.32
N VAL A 135 12.80 -3.93 -12.64
CA VAL A 135 12.62 -2.86 -11.64
C VAL A 135 11.41 -3.16 -10.75
N GLU A 136 10.32 -3.67 -11.33
CA GLU A 136 9.13 -4.07 -10.59
C GLU A 136 9.44 -5.19 -9.61
N GLU A 137 10.07 -6.28 -10.05
CA GLU A 137 10.47 -7.39 -9.17
C GLU A 137 11.35 -6.90 -8.01
N ALA A 138 12.36 -6.07 -8.32
CA ALA A 138 13.26 -5.51 -7.32
C ALA A 138 12.51 -4.62 -6.32
N THR A 139 11.58 -3.79 -6.80
CA THR A 139 10.75 -2.93 -5.94
C THR A 139 9.87 -3.78 -5.03
N ARG A 140 9.15 -4.77 -5.57
CA ARG A 140 8.29 -5.67 -4.78
C ARG A 140 9.09 -6.46 -3.74
N THR A 141 10.30 -6.89 -4.08
CA THR A 141 11.20 -7.58 -3.13
C THR A 141 11.57 -6.68 -1.96
N ILE A 142 11.94 -5.42 -2.24
CA ILE A 142 12.24 -4.42 -1.22
C ILE A 142 11.00 -4.14 -0.37
N GLU A 143 9.83 -3.93 -0.97
CA GLU A 143 8.58 -3.67 -0.26
C GLU A 143 8.20 -4.83 0.69
N VAL A 144 8.30 -6.08 0.23
CA VAL A 144 8.01 -7.27 1.06
C VAL A 144 9.01 -7.36 2.21
N GLY A 145 10.30 -7.21 1.93
CA GLY A 145 11.35 -7.24 2.96
C GLY A 145 11.17 -6.15 4.01
N LEU A 146 10.86 -4.93 3.58
CA LEU A 146 10.58 -3.80 4.47
C LEU A 146 9.33 -4.05 5.31
N LEU A 147 8.23 -4.54 4.72
CA LEU A 147 7.01 -4.83 5.46
C LEU A 147 7.23 -5.92 6.52
N VAL A 148 7.93 -7.00 6.18
CA VAL A 148 8.29 -8.06 7.15
C VAL A 148 9.16 -7.48 8.27
N PHE A 149 10.19 -6.71 7.91
CA PHE A 149 11.03 -6.03 8.90
C PHE A 149 10.20 -5.13 9.82
N LEU A 150 9.24 -4.38 9.27
CA LEU A 150 8.36 -3.49 10.02
C LEU A 150 7.50 -4.26 11.02
N PHE A 151 6.90 -5.39 10.62
CA PHE A 151 6.11 -6.24 11.51
C PHE A 151 6.96 -6.86 12.62
N LEU A 152 8.14 -7.39 12.28
CA LEU A 152 9.07 -7.95 13.27
C LEU A 152 9.54 -6.88 14.25
N PHE A 153 9.93 -5.72 13.74
CA PHE A 153 10.34 -4.58 14.56
C PHE A 153 9.19 -4.13 15.48
N ALA A 154 8.00 -3.95 14.94
CA ALA A 154 6.85 -3.56 15.76
C ALA A 154 6.50 -4.58 16.83
N SER A 155 6.60 -5.88 16.52
CA SER A 155 6.41 -6.95 17.49
C SER A 155 7.50 -6.97 18.57
N ALA A 156 8.76 -6.77 18.19
CA ALA A 156 9.89 -6.81 19.12
C ALA A 156 9.91 -5.62 20.08
N PHE A 157 9.49 -4.43 19.61
CA PHE A 157 9.47 -3.19 20.40
C PHE A 157 8.09 -2.90 21.03
N GLY A 158 7.10 -3.77 20.84
CA GLY A 158 5.75 -3.59 21.40
C GLY A 158 5.04 -2.32 20.87
N LEU A 159 5.30 -1.94 19.62
CA LEU A 159 4.72 -0.74 19.03
C LEU A 159 3.22 -0.91 18.88
N HIS A 160 2.46 0.03 19.45
CA HIS A 160 1.02 0.06 19.30
C HIS A 160 0.67 0.59 17.90
N TRP A 161 0.09 -0.27 17.08
CA TRP A 161 -0.43 0.14 15.78
C TRP A 161 -1.77 0.82 15.95
N ARG A 162 -1.96 1.94 15.25
CA ARG A 162 -3.33 2.40 14.97
C ARG A 162 -4.01 1.33 14.12
N GLN A 163 -5.24 0.98 14.49
CA GLN A 163 -6.01 -0.06 13.83
C GLN A 163 -6.06 0.15 12.31
N TYR A 164 -6.27 1.39 11.87
CA TYR A 164 -6.23 1.74 10.45
C TYR A 164 -4.86 1.53 9.79
N LEU A 165 -3.76 1.95 10.44
CA LEU A 165 -2.39 1.79 9.90
C LEU A 165 -2.02 0.31 9.73
N PHE A 166 -2.41 -0.53 10.70
CA PHE A 166 -2.23 -1.97 10.61
C PHE A 166 -3.03 -2.56 9.44
N GLY A 167 -4.29 -2.16 9.29
CA GLY A 167 -5.14 -2.60 8.19
C GLY A 167 -4.59 -2.24 6.80
N VAL A 168 -4.07 -1.01 6.65
CA VAL A 168 -3.41 -0.58 5.40
C VAL A 168 -2.18 -1.45 5.12
N ALA A 169 -1.28 -1.60 6.11
CA ALA A 169 -0.08 -2.41 5.96
C ALA A 169 -0.39 -3.88 5.63
N LEU A 170 -1.38 -4.48 6.31
CA LEU A 170 -1.79 -5.87 6.07
C LEU A 170 -2.37 -6.05 4.67
N GLY A 171 -3.28 -5.16 4.25
CA GLY A 171 -3.86 -5.20 2.91
C GLY A 171 -2.80 -5.02 1.81
N PHE A 172 -1.84 -4.11 2.01
CA PHE A 172 -0.71 -3.98 1.09
C PHE A 172 0.17 -5.23 1.10
N GLY A 173 0.49 -5.78 2.27
CA GLY A 173 1.30 -7.00 2.41
C GLY A 173 0.76 -8.16 1.58
N ILE A 174 -0.54 -8.44 1.67
CA ILE A 174 -1.21 -9.48 0.86
C ILE A 174 -1.02 -9.20 -0.63
N PHE A 175 -1.25 -7.95 -1.05
CA PHE A 175 -1.15 -7.55 -2.45
C PHE A 175 0.28 -7.69 -2.99
N ILE A 176 1.26 -7.08 -2.31
CA ILE A 176 2.65 -7.06 -2.78
C ILE A 176 3.30 -8.45 -2.78
N SER A 177 2.92 -9.34 -1.86
CA SER A 177 3.44 -10.71 -1.86
C SER A 177 2.95 -11.50 -3.07
N VAL A 178 1.67 -11.34 -3.44
CA VAL A 178 1.11 -11.99 -4.63
C VAL A 178 1.67 -11.36 -5.91
N GLU A 179 1.85 -10.04 -5.95
CA GLU A 179 2.51 -9.36 -7.07
C GLU A 179 3.97 -9.79 -7.25
N LEU A 180 4.73 -9.94 -6.16
CA LEU A 180 6.10 -10.44 -6.24
C LEU A 180 6.15 -11.82 -6.88
N VAL A 181 5.32 -12.76 -6.39
CA VAL A 181 5.21 -14.10 -6.98
C VAL A 181 4.78 -14.03 -8.45
N ALA A 182 3.84 -13.13 -8.79
CA ALA A 182 3.37 -12.96 -10.15
C ALA A 182 4.48 -12.52 -11.11
N VAL A 183 5.25 -11.50 -10.72
CA VAL A 183 6.34 -10.95 -11.53
C VAL A 183 7.49 -11.96 -11.65
N SER A 184 7.91 -12.58 -10.55
CA SER A 184 8.96 -13.61 -10.58
C SER A 184 8.55 -14.81 -11.43
N MET A 185 7.29 -15.25 -11.36
CA MET A 185 6.79 -16.36 -12.17
C MET A 185 6.72 -16.00 -13.65
N ARG A 186 6.37 -14.75 -13.99
CA ARG A 186 6.38 -14.25 -15.37
C ARG A 186 7.79 -14.21 -15.96
N LEU A 187 8.79 -13.85 -15.14
CA LEU A 187 10.20 -13.83 -15.56
C LEU A 187 10.78 -15.24 -15.77
N HIS A 188 10.37 -16.23 -14.97
CA HIS A 188 10.94 -17.58 -15.03
C HIS A 188 10.18 -18.55 -15.95
N PHE A 189 8.84 -18.50 -15.97
CA PHE A 189 7.98 -19.50 -16.63
C PHE A 189 7.20 -18.96 -17.84
N GLY A 190 7.30 -17.65 -18.12
CA GLY A 190 6.59 -17.00 -19.23
C GLY A 190 5.05 -17.12 -19.12
N HIS A 191 4.38 -17.34 -20.25
CA HIS A 191 2.91 -17.31 -20.33
C HIS A 191 2.19 -18.56 -19.77
N THR A 192 2.92 -19.60 -19.38
CA THR A 192 2.30 -20.89 -18.99
C THR A 192 1.45 -20.82 -17.72
N ALA A 193 1.83 -19.97 -16.76
CA ALA A 193 1.11 -19.77 -15.51
C ALA A 193 0.28 -18.46 -15.46
N GLU A 194 0.23 -17.72 -16.56
CA GLU A 194 -0.33 -16.36 -16.60
C GLU A 194 -1.80 -16.30 -16.16
N VAL A 195 -2.61 -17.30 -16.51
CA VAL A 195 -4.01 -17.37 -16.10
C VAL A 195 -4.14 -17.52 -14.59
N ALA A 196 -3.45 -18.50 -13.99
CA ALA A 196 -3.51 -18.75 -12.56
C ALA A 196 -2.99 -17.55 -11.74
N VAL A 197 -1.88 -16.95 -12.20
CA VAL A 197 -1.29 -15.76 -11.61
C VAL A 197 -2.25 -14.58 -11.68
N ASN A 198 -2.87 -14.33 -12.83
CA ASN A 198 -3.83 -13.23 -12.98
C ASN A 198 -5.06 -13.40 -12.06
N PHE A 199 -5.55 -14.64 -11.90
CA PHE A 199 -6.59 -14.95 -10.93
C PHE A 199 -6.17 -14.64 -9.50
N ALA A 200 -4.97 -15.07 -9.11
CA ALA A 200 -4.43 -14.80 -7.78
C ALA A 200 -4.30 -13.30 -7.52
N ARG A 201 -3.81 -12.51 -8.49
CA ARG A 201 -3.72 -11.04 -8.41
C ARG A 201 -5.08 -10.39 -8.18
N ILE A 202 -6.10 -10.78 -8.94
CA ILE A 202 -7.46 -10.25 -8.79
C ILE A 202 -8.03 -10.57 -7.40
N ILE A 203 -7.88 -11.81 -6.93
CA ILE A 203 -8.35 -12.21 -5.61
C ILE A 203 -7.62 -11.45 -4.52
N ALA A 204 -6.29 -11.37 -4.59
CA ALA A 204 -5.45 -10.66 -3.63
C ALA A 204 -5.85 -9.18 -3.55
N PHE A 205 -6.02 -8.53 -4.70
CA PHE A 205 -6.45 -7.13 -4.75
C PHE A 205 -7.82 -6.93 -4.09
N ASN A 206 -8.81 -7.79 -4.38
CA ASN A 206 -10.12 -7.72 -3.75
C ASN A 206 -10.06 -7.95 -2.23
N LEU A 207 -9.23 -8.89 -1.76
CA LEU A 207 -9.01 -9.11 -0.32
C LEU A 207 -8.35 -7.90 0.34
N SER A 208 -7.41 -7.25 -0.33
CA SER A 208 -6.80 -6.00 0.13
C SER A 208 -7.82 -4.88 0.25
N LEU A 209 -8.70 -4.70 -0.75
CA LEU A 209 -9.80 -3.73 -0.70
C LEU A 209 -10.75 -4.00 0.48
N LEU A 210 -11.15 -5.25 0.69
CA LEU A 210 -12.01 -5.65 1.80
C LEU A 210 -11.33 -5.39 3.15
N THR A 211 -10.02 -5.67 3.24
CA THR A 211 -9.22 -5.39 4.43
C THR A 211 -9.21 -3.89 4.72
N TRP A 212 -8.87 -3.06 3.73
CA TRP A 212 -8.85 -1.60 3.88
C TRP A 212 -10.22 -1.06 4.29
N LEU A 213 -11.29 -1.53 3.65
CA LEU A 213 -12.66 -1.16 3.99
C LEU A 213 -13.04 -1.57 5.42
N GLY A 214 -12.76 -2.81 5.81
CA GLY A 214 -13.07 -3.31 7.14
C GLY A 214 -12.39 -2.47 8.22
N TYR A 215 -11.07 -2.26 8.09
CA TYR A 215 -10.30 -1.46 9.06
C TYR A 215 -10.64 0.04 9.04
N LEU A 216 -11.08 0.58 7.90
CA LEU A 216 -11.56 1.96 7.81
C LEU A 216 -12.95 2.16 8.42
N LEU A 217 -13.84 1.19 8.25
CA LEU A 217 -15.23 1.29 8.71
C LEU A 217 -15.35 1.04 10.20
N ILE A 218 -14.50 0.16 10.76
CA ILE A 218 -14.42 -0.02 12.21
C ILE A 218 -14.00 1.34 12.81
N PRO A 219 -14.83 1.94 13.69
CA PRO A 219 -14.42 3.12 14.42
C PRO A 219 -13.13 2.77 15.15
N GLU A 220 -12.06 3.56 14.98
CA GLU A 220 -10.94 3.48 15.91
C GLU A 220 -11.58 3.68 17.28
N SER A 221 -11.63 2.60 18.07
CA SER A 221 -11.93 2.72 19.49
C SER A 221 -10.89 3.71 19.96
N THR A 222 -11.34 4.92 20.29
CA THR A 222 -10.53 5.95 20.90
C THR A 222 -9.93 5.29 22.13
N ALA A 223 -8.76 4.67 21.95
CA ALA A 223 -7.98 4.13 23.03
C ALA A 223 -7.55 5.35 23.80
N ARG A 224 -8.38 5.70 24.78
CA ARG A 224 -8.06 6.65 25.83
C ARG A 224 -7.48 7.98 25.26
N ASN A 225 -8.30 8.84 24.67
CA ASN A 225 -8.73 9.94 25.55
C ASN A 225 -9.27 9.37 26.85
N THR A 226 -8.37 8.94 27.75
CA THR A 226 -8.59 9.23 29.15
C THR A 226 -8.86 10.71 29.05
N ASP A 227 -10.11 11.12 29.27
CA ASP A 227 -10.40 12.49 29.62
C ASP A 227 -9.30 12.82 30.62
N LEU A 228 -8.26 13.53 30.15
CA LEU A 228 -7.25 14.07 31.03
C LEU A 228 -8.13 14.84 32.00
N PRO A 229 -8.19 14.43 33.28
CA PRO A 229 -9.16 15.01 34.20
C PRO A 229 -9.04 16.51 34.01
N LYS A 230 -10.16 17.15 33.67
CA LYS A 230 -10.16 18.58 33.36
C LYS A 230 -9.36 19.26 34.47
N LEU A 231 -8.56 20.29 34.18
CA LEU A 231 -7.70 20.94 35.17
C LEU A 231 -8.42 21.18 36.53
N ALA A 232 -9.71 21.50 36.48
CA ALA A 232 -10.62 21.58 37.63
C ALA A 232 -10.77 20.29 38.46
N GLN A 233 -10.85 19.11 37.84
CA GLN A 233 -10.82 17.81 38.53
C GLN A 233 -9.43 17.57 39.15
N LEU A 234 -8.32 17.90 38.47
CA LEU A 234 -6.99 17.78 39.09
C LEU A 234 -6.84 18.68 40.32
N GLU A 235 -7.35 19.91 40.27
CA GLU A 235 -7.39 20.83 41.42
C GLU A 235 -8.24 20.30 42.57
N GLN A 236 -9.43 19.73 42.29
CA GLN A 236 -10.28 19.11 43.30
C GLN A 236 -9.57 17.95 44.02
N TRP A 237 -8.88 17.10 43.27
CA TRP A 237 -8.12 15.99 43.84
C TRP A 237 -6.95 16.47 44.69
N ASN A 238 -6.26 17.52 44.23
CA ASN A 238 -5.16 18.14 44.99
C ASN A 238 -5.65 18.77 46.30
N HIS A 239 -6.81 19.43 46.28
CA HIS A 239 -7.46 19.98 47.48
C HIS A 239 -7.85 18.88 48.48
N ALA A 240 -8.50 17.81 48.01
CA ALA A 240 -8.90 16.68 48.86
C ALA A 240 -7.69 15.96 49.48
N LEU A 241 -6.60 15.82 48.73
CA LEU A 241 -5.33 15.28 49.25
C LEU A 241 -4.71 16.19 50.32
N THR A 242 -4.78 17.50 50.13
CA THR A 242 -4.22 18.47 51.08
C THR A 242 -4.98 18.44 52.41
N GLU A 243 -6.31 18.30 52.37
CA GLU A 243 -7.14 18.14 53.58
C GLU A 243 -6.81 16.85 54.34
N LEU A 244 -6.61 15.73 53.64
CA LEU A 244 -6.24 14.44 54.25
C LEU A 244 -4.85 14.44 54.90
N ILE A 245 -3.92 15.26 54.40
CA ILE A 245 -2.56 15.38 54.94
C ILE A 245 -2.51 16.28 56.19
N HIS A 246 -3.49 17.20 56.33
CA HIS A 246 -3.57 18.12 57.47
C HIS A 246 -4.48 17.65 58.60
N GLN A 247 -5.10 16.47 58.47
CA GLN A 247 -5.78 15.73 59.55
C GLN A 247 -4.81 14.79 60.26
#